data_AF-A0ABD0NYV9-F1
#
_entry.id   AF-A0ABD0NYV9-F1
#
_cell.length_a   1.000
_cell.length_b   1.000
_cell.length_c   1.000
_cell.angle_alpha   90.00
_cell.angle_beta   90.00
_cell.angle_gamma   90.00
#
_symmetry.space_group_name_H-M   'P 1'
#
loop_
_entity.id
_entity.type
_entity.pdbx_description
1 polymer ?
#
loop_
_entity_poly.entity_id
_entity_poly.type
_entity_poly.pdbx_seq_one_letter_code
_entity_poly.pdbx_strand_id
1 'polypeptide(L)' 'ITISKGEECVLEDNSQRTKWKVISPTGNEAMVPSVCFTIPPPNQEAIDTASRYSTQILTDTLIRISNTCRNM' A
#
# COMPACT_ATOMS: atom_id res chain seq x y z
N ILE A 1 -22.69 -10.83 -8.03
CA ILE A 1 -21.77 -11.73 -7.32
C ILE A 1 -22.18 -11.81 -5.85
N THR A 2 -21.90 -12.91 -5.17
CA THR A 2 -22.08 -13.02 -3.72
C THR A 2 -20.68 -13.13 -3.11
N ILE A 3 -20.38 -12.31 -2.10
CA ILE A 3 -19.13 -12.36 -1.34
C ILE A 3 -19.43 -12.87 0.05
N SER A 4 -18.73 -13.92 0.47
CA SER A 4 -18.90 -14.55 1.78
C SER A 4 -17.81 -14.08 2.75
N LYS A 5 -18.13 -14.08 4.05
CA LYS A 5 -17.14 -13.76 5.08
C LYS A 5 -15.97 -14.75 5.01
N GLY A 6 -14.74 -14.23 4.93
CA GLY A 6 -13.52 -15.03 4.87
C GLY A 6 -13.05 -15.37 3.45
N GLU A 7 -13.78 -14.95 2.42
CA GLU A 7 -13.28 -15.04 1.05
C GLU A 7 -12.18 -14.01 0.79
N GLU A 8 -11.08 -14.46 0.16
CA GLU A 8 -10.01 -13.59 -0.30
C GLU A 8 -10.30 -13.15 -1.73
N CYS A 9 -10.31 -11.85 -1.97
CA CYS A 9 -10.52 -11.27 -3.30
C CYS A 9 -9.30 -10.44 -3.68
N VAL A 10 -9.05 -10.32 -4.99
CA VAL A 10 -8.02 -9.42 -5.49
C VAL A 10 -8.61 -8.03 -5.63
N LEU A 11 -8.00 -7.04 -5.00
CA LEU A 11 -8.36 -5.64 -5.15
C LEU A 11 -7.81 -5.13 -6.49
N GLU A 12 -8.70 -4.69 -7.39
CA GLU A 12 -8.32 -4.17 -8.71
C GLU A 12 -8.29 -2.64 -8.74
N ASP A 13 -9.30 -1.98 -8.16
CA ASP A 13 -9.35 -0.51 -8.06
C ASP A 13 -10.02 -0.07 -6.75
N ASN A 14 -9.36 0.82 -6.01
CA ASN A 14 -9.84 1.44 -4.77
C ASN A 14 -10.00 2.97 -4.85
N SER A 15 -9.94 3.56 -6.05
CA SER A 15 -10.04 5.01 -6.28
C SER A 15 -11.35 5.61 -5.72
N GLN A 16 -12.43 4.83 -5.73
CA GLN A 16 -13.69 5.19 -5.08
C GLN A 16 -13.66 4.77 -3.60
N ARG A 17 -13.60 5.75 -2.69
CA ARG A 17 -13.48 5.50 -1.23
C ARG A 17 -14.50 4.50 -0.67
N THR A 18 -15.74 4.50 -1.15
CA THR A 18 -16.84 3.71 -0.55
C THR A 18 -17.12 2.40 -1.26
N LYS A 19 -16.71 2.24 -2.52
CA LYS A 19 -16.96 1.05 -3.34
C LYS A 19 -15.70 0.70 -4.12
N TRP A 20 -15.25 -0.53 -4.03
CA TRP A 20 -14.03 -0.99 -4.69
C TRP A 20 -14.35 -1.98 -5.80
N LYS A 21 -13.53 -1.97 -6.83
CA LYS A 21 -13.53 -2.98 -7.88
C LYS A 21 -12.67 -4.14 -7.40
N VAL A 22 -13.29 -5.31 -7.25
CA VAL A 22 -12.62 -6.53 -6.78
C VAL A 22 -12.85 -7.67 -7.74
N ILE A 23 -11.88 -8.58 -7.81
CA ILE A 23 -11.93 -9.82 -8.56
C ILE A 23 -12.12 -10.96 -7.55
N SER A 24 -13.24 -11.67 -7.67
CA SER A 24 -13.53 -12.86 -6.86
C SER A 24 -12.57 -14.00 -7.19
N PRO A 25 -12.41 -15.00 -6.30
CA PRO A 25 -11.60 -16.20 -6.57
C PRO A 25 -11.97 -16.93 -7.87
N THR A 26 -13.24 -16.81 -8.30
CA THR A 26 -13.74 -17.43 -9.53
C THR A 26 -13.45 -16.59 -10.78
N GLY A 27 -12.71 -15.47 -10.66
CA GLY A 27 -12.34 -14.58 -11.76
C GLY A 27 -13.42 -13.55 -12.15
N ASN A 28 -14.54 -13.47 -11.43
CA ASN A 28 -15.58 -12.47 -11.72
C ASN A 28 -15.23 -11.13 -11.08
N GLU A 29 -15.36 -10.05 -11.86
CA GLU A 29 -15.21 -8.66 -11.38
C GLU A 29 -16.53 -8.10 -10.86
N ALA A 30 -16.51 -7.37 -9.75
CA ALA A 30 -17.65 -6.55 -9.34
C ALA A 30 -17.26 -5.36 -8.45
N MET A 31 -18.20 -4.43 -8.35
CA MET A 31 -18.15 -3.30 -7.42
C MET A 31 -18.81 -3.70 -6.10
N VAL A 32 -18.04 -3.72 -5.01
CA VAL A 32 -18.49 -4.14 -3.68
C VAL A 32 -18.18 -3.04 -2.66
N PRO A 33 -18.99 -2.83 -1.60
CA PRO A 33 -18.69 -1.85 -0.57
C PRO A 33 -17.32 -2.09 0.07
N SER A 34 -16.51 -1.04 0.17
CA SER A 34 -15.16 -1.07 0.79
C SER A 34 -15.17 -1.64 2.21
N VAL A 35 -16.23 -1.37 2.99
CA VAL A 35 -16.40 -1.84 4.37
C VAL A 35 -16.45 -3.37 4.51
N CYS A 36 -16.72 -4.10 3.42
CA CYS A 36 -16.71 -5.55 3.41
C CYS A 36 -15.29 -6.14 3.39
N PHE A 37 -14.26 -5.33 3.15
CA PHE A 37 -12.89 -5.80 2.97
C PHE A 37 -11.94 -5.20 4.00
N THR A 38 -10.87 -5.95 4.26
CA THR A 38 -9.69 -5.50 4.98
C THR A 38 -8.49 -5.95 4.18
N ILE A 39 -7.52 -5.06 3.95
CA ILE A 39 -6.27 -5.45 3.29
C ILE A 39 -5.39 -6.14 4.34
N PRO A 40 -5.15 -7.45 4.24
CA PRO A 40 -4.36 -8.17 5.24
C PRO A 40 -2.90 -7.73 5.15
N PRO A 41 -2.15 -7.76 6.27
CA PRO A 41 -0.69 -7.70 6.23
C PRO A 41 -0.12 -8.91 5.46
N PRO A 42 1.04 -8.80 4.80
CA PRO A 42 1.87 -7.61 4.64
C PRO A 42 1.46 -6.74 3.44
N ASN A 43 1.38 -5.42 3.65
CA ASN A 43 1.19 -4.46 2.55
C ASN A 43 2.54 -4.06 1.97
N GLN A 44 2.90 -4.61 0.81
CA GLN A 44 4.18 -4.35 0.15
C GLN A 44 4.37 -2.87 -0.20
N GLU A 45 3.33 -2.17 -0.64
CA GLU A 45 3.40 -0.75 -0.97
C GLU A 45 3.71 0.11 0.27
N ALA A 46 3.11 -0.22 1.41
CA ALA A 46 3.41 0.44 2.68
C ALA A 46 4.86 0.16 3.13
N ILE A 47 5.34 -1.07 2.95
CA ILE A 47 6.72 -1.47 3.27
C ILE A 47 7.70 -0.71 2.37
N ASP A 48 7.45 -0.70 1.07
CA ASP A 48 8.30 -0.03 0.07
C ASP A 48 8.33 1.48 0.32
N THR A 49 7.18 2.07 0.63
CA THR A 49 7.07 3.49 1.01
C THR A 49 7.89 3.78 2.25
N ALA A 50 7.73 3.00 3.33
CA ALA A 50 8.50 3.17 4.57
C ALA A 50 10.02 2.99 4.35
N SER A 51 10.41 2.01 3.53
CA SER A 51 11.81 1.75 3.16
C SER A 51 12.42 2.93 2.38
N ARG A 52 11.67 3.50 1.42
CA ARG A 52 12.10 4.68 0.66
C ARG A 52 12.29 5.90 1.56
N TYR A 53 11.33 6.19 2.45
CA TYR A 53 11.46 7.29 3.41
C TYR A 53 12.66 7.11 4.33
N SER A 54 12.87 5.90 4.84
CA SER A 54 14.01 5.58 5.71
C SER A 54 15.33 5.80 5.00
N THR A 55 15.45 5.34 3.75
CA THR A 55 16.64 5.52 2.93
C THR A 55 16.90 7.01 2.68
N GLN A 56 15.88 7.77 2.29
CA GLN A 56 15.99 9.21 2.01
C GLN A 56 16.51 9.99 3.22
N ILE A 57 15.93 9.77 4.41
CA ILE A 57 16.33 10.46 5.65
C ILE A 57 17.80 10.16 5.99
N LEU A 58 18.23 8.90 5.83
CA LEU A 58 19.60 8.50 6.10
C LEU A 58 20.59 9.18 5.13
N THR A 59 20.29 9.20 3.82
CA THR A 59 21.13 9.90 2.84
C THR A 59 21.21 11.39 3.10
N ASP A 60 20.09 12.06 3.37
CA ASP A 60 20.08 13.51 3.60
C ASP A 60 20.87 13.88 4.86
N THR A 61 20.79 13.06 5.91
CA THR A 61 21.55 13.27 7.14
C THR A 61 23.05 13.09 6.91
N LEU A 62 23.47 12.03 6.21
CA LEU A 62 24.88 11.79 5.89
C LEU A 62 25.46 12.87 4.98
N ILE A 63 24.72 13.33 3.97
CA ILE A 63 25.14 14.43 3.08
C ILE A 63 25.32 15.72 3.87
N ARG A 64 24.37 16.05 4.77
CA ARG A 64 24.48 17.24 5.63
C ARG A 64 25.71 17.17 6.52
N ILE A 65 25.97 16.03 7.19
CA ILE A 65 27.16 15.86 8.04
C ILE A 65 28.45 16.00 7.21
N SER A 66 28.52 15.35 6.05
CA SER A 66 29.68 15.44 5.15
C SER A 66 29.97 16.87 4.71
N ASN A 67 28.94 17.62 4.35
CA ASN A 67 29.07 19.03 3.96
C ASN A 67 29.45 19.93 5.14
N THR A 68 28.97 19.66 6.36
CA THR A 68 29.41 20.39 7.56
C THR A 68 30.88 20.13 7.87
N CYS A 69 31.35 18.88 7.77
CA CYS A 69 32.76 18.52 7.97
C CYS A 69 33.68 19.13 6.89
N ARG A 70 33.20 19.31 5.66
CA ARG A 70 33.98 19.90 4.55
C ARG A 70 34.14 21.43 4.68
N ASN A 71 33.23 22.10 5.37
CA ASN A 71 33.23 23.55 5.54
C ASN A 71 33.88 24.01 6.86
N MET A 72 34.52 23.10 7.61
CA MET A 72 35.36 23.38 8.78
C MET A 72 36.84 23.32 8.37
#